data_AF-A0A1F3NA62-F1
#
_entry.id   AF-A0A1F3NA62-F1
#
_cell.length_a   1.000
_cell.length_b   1.000
_cell.length_c   1.000
_cell.angle_alpha   90.00
_cell.angle_beta   90.00
_cell.angle_gamma   90.00
#
_symmetry.space_group_name_H-M   'P 1'
#
loop_
_entity.id
_entity.type
_entity.pdbx_description
1 polymer ?
#
loop_
_entity_poly.entity_id
_entity_poly.type
_entity_poly.pdbx_seq_one_letter_code
_entity_poly.pdbx_strand_id
1 'polypeptide(L)' 'MRTFTAIFFSVISAILTAQVSFDSFFTDKVLRFDFMFAGNSAKTVVYPMGMKEEPFYGRF' A
#
# COMPACT_ATOMS: atom_id res chain seq x y z
N MET A 1 33.29 -1.46 23.82
CA MET A 1 31.83 -1.17 23.77
C MET A 1 31.36 -0.73 22.39
N ARG A 2 32.07 0.16 21.69
CA ARG A 2 31.67 0.69 20.37
C ARG A 2 31.56 -0.34 19.24
N THR A 3 32.39 -1.39 19.25
CA THR A 3 32.36 -2.48 18.27
C THR A 3 31.20 -3.45 18.52
N PHE A 4 30.90 -3.74 19.79
CA PHE A 4 29.76 -4.57 20.17
C PHE A 4 28.43 -3.91 19.80
N THR A 5 28.28 -2.60 19.99
CA THR A 5 27.08 -1.88 19.53
C THR A 5 26.93 -1.93 18.02
N ALA A 6 28.02 -1.76 17.26
CA ALA A 6 27.96 -1.83 15.80
C ALA A 6 27.52 -3.22 15.29
N ILE A 7 28.04 -4.29 15.89
CA ILE A 7 27.64 -5.67 15.57
C ILE A 7 26.17 -5.89 15.93
N PHE A 8 25.74 -5.44 17.10
CA PHE A 8 24.34 -5.56 17.54
C PHE A 8 23.35 -4.88 16.58
N PHE A 9 23.64 -3.65 16.14
CA PHE A 9 22.80 -2.96 15.15
C PHE A 9 22.82 -3.63 13.77
N SER A 10 23.95 -4.22 13.38
CA SER A 10 24.07 -4.95 12.10
C SER A 10 23.30 -6.28 12.11
N VAL A 11 23.18 -6.93 13.27
CA VAL A 11 22.39 -8.17 13.41
C VAL A 11 20.89 -7.86 13.45
N ILE A 12 20.49 -6.75 14.09
CA ILE A 12 19.08 -6.32 14.12
C ILE A 12 18.52 -6.01 12.73
N SER A 13 19.31 -5.40 11.84
CA SER A 13 18.83 -5.11 10.47
C SER A 13 18.57 -6.37 9.64
N ALA A 14 19.26 -7.48 9.93
CA ALA A 14 19.06 -8.76 9.26
C ALA A 14 17.82 -9.53 9.76
N ILE A 15 17.28 -9.19 10.93
CA ILE A 15 16.10 -9.85 11.54
C ILE A 15 14.81 -9.11 11.16
N LEU A 16 14.90 -7.93 10.54
CA LEU A 16 13.75 -7.26 9.96
C LEU A 16 13.23 -8.11 8.79
N THR A 17 12.19 -8.88 9.07
CA THR A 17 11.46 -9.66 8.05
C THR A 17 10.87 -8.67 7.04
N ALA A 18 11.18 -8.89 5.77
CA ALA A 18 10.70 -8.11 4.65
C ALA A 18 9.17 -7.95 4.70
N GLN A 19 8.73 -6.76 4.29
CA GLN A 19 7.34 -6.34 4.13
C GLN A 19 6.46 -7.47 3.57
N VAL A 20 5.25 -7.61 4.11
CA VAL A 20 4.25 -8.61 3.67
C VAL A 20 4.23 -8.68 2.14
N SER A 21 4.38 -9.88 1.58
CA SER A 21 4.43 -10.05 0.12
C SER A 21 3.16 -9.51 -0.50
N PHE A 22 3.30 -8.55 -1.42
CA PHE A 22 2.20 -7.99 -2.20
C PHE A 22 1.39 -9.11 -2.86
N ASP A 23 2.08 -10.13 -3.37
CA ASP A 23 1.50 -11.25 -4.11
C ASP A 23 0.65 -12.17 -3.20
N SER A 24 0.72 -12.02 -1.88
CA SER A 24 -0.17 -12.73 -0.94
C SER A 24 -1.58 -12.13 -0.85
N PHE A 25 -1.76 -10.89 -1.31
CA PHE A 25 -3.03 -10.15 -1.15
C PHE A 25 -3.54 -9.54 -2.45
N PHE A 26 -2.66 -9.34 -3.43
CA PHE A 26 -2.97 -8.63 -4.67
C PHE A 26 -2.59 -9.46 -5.89
N THR A 27 -3.24 -9.15 -7.01
CA THR A 27 -2.95 -9.75 -8.33
C THR A 27 -2.25 -8.73 -9.21
N ASP A 28 -1.78 -9.16 -10.39
CA ASP A 28 -1.19 -8.25 -11.39
C ASP A 28 -2.23 -7.36 -12.11
N LYS A 29 -3.49 -7.35 -11.64
CA LYS A 29 -4.59 -6.52 -12.15
C LYS A 29 -4.91 -5.38 -11.18
N VAL A 30 -5.62 -4.37 -11.69
CA VAL A 30 -6.03 -3.19 -10.91
C VAL A 30 -7.54 -3.20 -10.70
N LEU A 31 -7.97 -2.99 -9.45
CA LEU A 31 -9.36 -2.60 -9.16
C LEU A 31 -9.45 -1.08 -9.21
N ARG A 32 -10.04 -0.56 -10.28
CA ARG A 32 -10.43 0.85 -10.37
C ARG A 32 -11.77 1.06 -9.66
N PHE A 33 -11.76 1.88 -8.62
CA PHE A 33 -12.94 2.28 -7.88
C PHE A 33 -13.28 3.74 -8.19
N ASP A 34 -14.40 3.94 -8.88
CA ASP A 34 -14.90 5.27 -9.23
C ASP A 34 -15.86 5.76 -8.14
N PHE A 35 -15.66 7.00 -7.70
CA PHE A 35 -16.53 7.66 -6.72
C PHE A 35 -16.80 9.10 -7.12
N MET A 36 -17.92 9.62 -6.65
CA MET A 36 -18.37 10.99 -6.93
C MET A 36 -18.43 11.78 -5.64
N PHE A 37 -17.80 12.96 -5.65
CA PHE A 37 -18.03 13.97 -4.62
C PHE A 37 -19.35 14.69 -4.90
N ALA A 38 -20.18 14.79 -3.88
CA ALA A 38 -21.41 15.58 -3.89
C ALA A 38 -21.49 16.40 -2.61
N GLY A 39 -22.28 17.47 -2.62
CA GLY A 39 -22.37 18.32 -1.44
C GLY A 39 -22.70 19.77 -1.75
N ASN A 40 -22.48 20.62 -0.76
CA ASN A 40 -22.65 22.07 -0.84
C ASN A 40 -21.53 22.77 -0.05
N SER A 41 -21.64 24.09 0.12
CA SER A 41 -20.64 24.90 0.84
C SER A 41 -20.40 24.49 2.30
N ALA A 42 -21.30 23.72 2.91
CA ALA A 42 -21.20 23.29 4.32
C ALA A 42 -20.86 21.81 4.49
N LYS A 43 -21.08 20.96 3.47
CA LYS A 43 -20.89 19.51 3.60
C LYS A 43 -20.50 18.87 2.27
N THR A 44 -19.50 17.99 2.34
CA THR A 44 -19.10 17.10 1.25
C THR A 44 -19.43 15.65 1.62
N VAL A 45 -19.94 14.89 0.66
CA VAL A 45 -20.31 13.48 0.74
C VAL A 45 -19.69 12.75 -0.44
N VAL A 46 -19.30 11.49 -0.25
CA VAL A 46 -18.71 10.65 -1.29
C VAL A 46 -19.65 9.48 -1.57
N TYR A 47 -19.96 9.26 -2.84
CA TYR A 47 -20.79 8.15 -3.29
C TYR A 47 -19.99 7.19 -4.18
N PRO A 48 -20.10 5.87 -3.95
CA PRO A 48 -19.55 4.88 -4.89
C PRO A 48 -20.31 4.97 -6.21
N MET A 49 -19.58 5.03 -7.32
CA MET A 49 -20.17 5.12 -8.67
C MET A 49 -19.97 3.83 -9.46
N GLY A 50 -18.80 3.20 -9.34
CA GLY A 50 -18.50 2.01 -10.12
C GLY A 50 -17.23 1.33 -9.69
N MET A 51 -17.11 0.07 -10.10
CA MET A 51 -15.91 -0.74 -9.95
C MET A 51 -15.58 -1.37 -11.28
N LYS A 52 -14.31 -1.32 -11.68
CA LYS A 52 -13.82 -1.90 -12.93
C LYS A 52 -12.49 -2.60 -12.68
N GLU A 53 -12.33 -3.80 -13.25
CA GLU A 53 -11.04 -4.48 -13.32
C GLU A 53 -10.26 -3.95 -14.54
N GLU A 54 -9.01 -3.55 -14.33
CA GLU A 54 -8.07 -3.15 -15.36
C GLU A 54 -6.90 -4.16 -15.43
N PRO A 55 -6.39 -4.43 -16.64
CA PRO A 55 -5.60 -5.64 -16.89
C PRO A 55 -4.18 -5.62 -16.32
N PHE A 56 -3.59 -4.45 -16.05
CA PHE A 56 -2.18 -4.34 -15.66
C PHE A 56 -2.00 -3.41 -14.47
N TYR A 57 -1.39 -3.95 -13.42
CA TYR A 57 -0.84 -3.19 -12.30
C TYR A 57 0.51 -2.62 -12.71
N GLY A 58 0.66 -1.28 -12.65
CA GLY A 58 1.86 -0.55 -13.06
C GLY A 58 3.04 -0.73 -12.11
N ARG A 59 3.55 -1.96 -11.96
CA ARG A 59 4.85 -2.24 -11.33
C ARG A 59 5.94 -1.71 -12.27
N PHE A 60 6.64 -0.65 -11.85
CA PHE A 60 7.91 -0.20 -12.45
C PHE A 60 9.08 -0.77 -11.67
#